data_AF-A0A2G9URY9-F1
#
_entry.id   AF-A0A2G9URY9-F1
#
_cell.length_a   1.000
_cell.length_b   1.000
_cell.length_c   1.000
_cell.angle_alpha   90.00
_cell.angle_beta   90.00
_cell.angle_gamma   90.00
#
_symmetry.space_group_name_H-M   'P 1'
#
loop_
_entity.id
_entity.type
_entity.pdbx_description
1 polymer ?
#
loop_
_entity_poly.entity_id
_entity_poly.type
_entity_poly.pdbx_seq_one_letter_code
_entity_poly.pdbx_strand_id
1 'polypeptide(L)'
;MAETSGKINKKLPTWIRAVVANQMARDAREWCHIYAKYNSGTYNNQWAVLDYNKFKPNETLPEYGLFYVLEQMPGTIVYQDLTWFLQKYSYFPSYNIPYFKKITDISGFVNQGKKLGDWFVWGKSPRAKIFERDHHTVTDLDSLTKLMRYNNYTQDEFSRCNCNPPYSAEAAVSARGDLNPANGTYEFPGQGHVNHGALDYKGTNVNMMKKLEFRAQGGPTWGTVPPFRWSTFDFKDKVKHIGHPDEWKFDWFDLKWETDVKA
;
A
#
# COMPACT_ATOMS: atom_id res chain seq x y z
N MET A 1 -24.25 5.80 -23.80
CA MET A 1 -24.44 6.38 -22.46
C MET A 1 -25.84 6.02 -22.01
N ALA A 2 -25.99 5.30 -20.89
CA ALA A 2 -27.29 4.95 -20.36
C ALA A 2 -27.42 5.58 -18.97
N GLU A 3 -28.17 6.67 -18.89
CA GLU A 3 -28.65 7.24 -17.63
C GLU A 3 -29.89 6.46 -17.19
N THR A 4 -29.76 5.65 -16.14
CA THR A 4 -30.90 5.07 -15.45
C THR A 4 -31.37 6.04 -14.37
N SER A 5 -32.47 6.74 -14.67
CA SER A 5 -33.29 7.48 -13.72
C SER A 5 -33.99 6.51 -12.77
N GLY A 6 -33.68 6.63 -11.47
CA GLY A 6 -34.28 5.82 -10.41
C GLY A 6 -33.50 5.96 -9.11
N LYS A 7 -33.75 7.06 -8.37
CA LYS A 7 -33.12 7.35 -7.06
C LYS A 7 -33.62 6.38 -5.98
N ILE A 8 -33.12 5.15 -6.00
CA ILE A 8 -32.82 4.43 -4.76
C ILE A 8 -31.31 4.61 -4.58
N ASN A 9 -30.89 5.30 -3.52
CA ASN A 9 -29.50 5.60 -3.20
C ASN A 9 -28.79 4.32 -2.72
N LYS A 10 -28.71 3.29 -3.57
CA LYS A 10 -28.19 1.96 -3.24
C LYS A 10 -26.66 2.05 -3.14
N LYS A 11 -26.16 1.91 -1.92
CA LYS A 11 -24.73 1.87 -1.60
C LYS A 11 -24.40 0.57 -0.90
N LEU A 12 -23.31 -0.08 -1.30
CA LEU A 12 -22.78 -1.25 -0.62
C LEU A 12 -21.42 -0.92 -0.01
N PRO A 13 -21.20 -1.23 1.28
CA PRO A 13 -19.89 -1.08 1.92
C PRO A 13 -18.77 -1.73 1.09
N THR A 14 -17.59 -1.10 1.10
CA THR A 14 -16.40 -1.55 0.34
C THR A 14 -16.04 -3.00 0.56
N TRP A 15 -16.14 -3.51 1.79
CA TRP A 15 -15.78 -4.89 2.10
C TRP A 15 -16.68 -5.90 1.37
N ILE A 16 -17.99 -5.62 1.23
CA ILE A 16 -18.92 -6.47 0.46
C ILE A 16 -18.55 -6.43 -1.02
N ARG A 17 -18.35 -5.21 -1.56
CA ARG A 17 -18.02 -5.03 -2.99
C ARG A 17 -16.71 -5.70 -3.36
N ALA A 18 -15.70 -5.64 -2.50
CA ALA A 18 -14.42 -6.31 -2.70
C ALA A 18 -14.56 -7.84 -2.72
N VAL A 19 -15.30 -8.42 -1.76
CA VAL A 19 -15.55 -9.87 -1.72
C VAL A 19 -16.29 -10.34 -2.97
N VAL A 20 -17.37 -9.64 -3.36
CA VAL A 20 -18.14 -9.97 -4.56
C VAL A 20 -17.27 -9.87 -5.83
N ALA A 21 -16.45 -8.82 -5.95
CA ALA A 21 -15.53 -8.68 -7.07
C ALA A 21 -14.48 -9.80 -7.12
N ASN A 22 -13.88 -10.15 -5.96
CA ASN A 22 -12.93 -11.26 -5.86
C ASN A 22 -13.53 -12.62 -6.27
N GLN A 23 -14.80 -12.86 -5.96
CA GLN A 23 -15.46 -14.14 -6.25
C GLN A 23 -15.98 -14.26 -7.68
N MET A 24 -16.33 -13.14 -8.31
CA MET A 24 -17.04 -13.14 -9.60
C MET A 24 -16.18 -12.77 -10.81
N ALA A 25 -15.09 -12.04 -10.59
CA ALA A 25 -14.27 -11.55 -11.68
C ALA A 25 -13.48 -12.68 -12.37
N ARG A 26 -13.45 -12.66 -13.70
CA ARG A 26 -12.62 -13.59 -14.50
C ARG A 26 -11.29 -12.96 -14.92
N ASP A 27 -11.21 -11.63 -14.92
CA ASP A 27 -10.02 -10.87 -15.24
C ASP A 27 -9.97 -9.55 -14.45
N ALA A 28 -8.84 -8.83 -14.55
CA ALA A 28 -8.62 -7.59 -13.81
C ALA A 28 -9.61 -6.46 -14.19
N ARG A 29 -10.06 -6.40 -15.45
CA ARG A 29 -11.02 -5.38 -15.90
C ARG A 29 -12.41 -5.64 -15.33
N GLU A 30 -12.84 -6.90 -15.36
CA GLU A 30 -14.12 -7.33 -14.81
C GLU A 30 -14.17 -7.11 -13.31
N TRP A 31 -13.08 -7.36 -12.59
CA TRP A 31 -12.98 -7.02 -11.17
C TRP A 31 -13.29 -5.55 -10.92
N CYS A 32 -12.65 -4.65 -11.67
CA CYS A 32 -12.90 -3.21 -11.56
C CYS A 32 -14.34 -2.83 -11.89
N HIS A 33 -14.92 -3.44 -12.93
CA HIS A 33 -16.30 -3.21 -13.33
C HIS A 33 -17.32 -3.65 -12.25
N ILE A 34 -17.12 -4.82 -11.65
CA ILE A 34 -18.00 -5.36 -10.60
C ILE A 34 -17.86 -4.52 -9.32
N TYR A 35 -16.62 -4.25 -8.88
CA TYR A 35 -16.35 -3.46 -7.68
C TYR A 35 -16.96 -2.05 -7.76
N ALA A 36 -17.04 -1.46 -8.97
CA ALA A 36 -17.54 -0.11 -9.17
C ALA A 36 -19.05 0.06 -8.92
N LYS A 37 -19.82 -1.04 -8.93
CA LYS A 37 -21.27 -1.00 -8.69
C LYS A 37 -21.56 -0.60 -7.24
N TYR A 38 -22.59 0.21 -7.04
CA TYR A 38 -23.07 0.63 -5.71
C TYR A 38 -22.00 1.27 -4.81
N ASN A 39 -21.10 2.07 -5.40
CA ASN A 39 -20.02 2.78 -4.69
C ASN A 39 -20.53 3.48 -3.42
N SER A 40 -20.00 3.09 -2.25
CA SER A 40 -20.36 3.68 -0.97
C SER A 40 -19.70 5.03 -0.70
N GLY A 41 -18.53 5.29 -1.30
CA GLY A 41 -17.66 6.41 -0.91
C GLY A 41 -16.95 6.22 0.43
N THR A 42 -16.91 4.99 0.95
CA THR A 42 -16.23 4.64 2.20
C THR A 42 -15.04 3.76 1.92
N TYR A 43 -14.02 3.76 2.78
CA TYR A 43 -12.77 3.04 2.57
C TYR A 43 -12.22 3.26 1.14
N ASN A 44 -11.92 4.53 0.86
CA ASN A 44 -11.55 5.02 -0.46
C ASN A 44 -10.10 4.62 -0.76
N ASN A 45 -9.95 3.63 -1.63
CA ASN A 45 -8.68 2.97 -1.89
C ASN A 45 -8.24 3.15 -3.34
N GLN A 46 -6.93 2.98 -3.55
CA GLN A 46 -6.36 2.55 -4.82
C GLN A 46 -6.25 1.02 -4.79
N TRP A 47 -6.99 0.34 -5.64
CA TRP A 47 -6.90 -1.11 -5.85
C TRP A 47 -6.02 -1.38 -7.05
N ALA A 48 -5.00 -2.21 -6.86
CA ALA A 48 -4.14 -2.71 -7.92
C ALA A 48 -4.52 -4.17 -8.19
N VAL A 49 -4.96 -4.47 -9.41
CA VAL A 49 -5.47 -5.80 -9.80
C VAL A 49 -4.57 -6.36 -10.90
N LEU A 50 -3.87 -7.45 -10.57
CA LEU A 50 -2.92 -8.12 -11.45
C LEU A 50 -3.50 -9.45 -11.91
N ASP A 51 -3.60 -9.65 -13.23
CA ASP A 51 -4.09 -10.87 -13.86
C ASP A 51 -2.94 -11.78 -14.30
N TYR A 52 -2.49 -12.65 -13.40
CA TYR A 52 -1.41 -13.61 -13.68
C TYR A 52 -1.71 -14.57 -14.82
N ASN A 53 -2.97 -14.78 -15.24
CA ASN A 53 -3.28 -15.61 -16.41
C ASN A 53 -2.70 -15.01 -17.71
N LYS A 54 -2.42 -13.70 -17.69
CA LYS A 54 -1.80 -12.98 -18.80
C LYS A 54 -0.30 -12.77 -18.63
N PHE A 55 0.28 -13.24 -17.53
CA PHE A 55 1.72 -13.16 -17.29
C PHE A 55 2.40 -14.48 -17.62
N LYS A 56 3.39 -14.42 -18.51
CA LYS A 56 4.24 -15.56 -18.87
C LYS A 56 5.69 -15.23 -18.54
N PRO A 57 6.36 -16.02 -17.67
CA PRO A 57 7.76 -15.79 -17.35
C PRO A 57 8.65 -15.80 -18.60
N ASN A 58 9.63 -14.90 -18.65
CA ASN A 58 10.59 -14.75 -19.75
C ASN A 58 9.98 -14.35 -21.11
N GLU A 59 8.73 -13.89 -21.14
CA GLU A 59 8.10 -13.28 -22.31
C GLU A 59 7.84 -11.79 -22.06
N THR A 60 7.73 -11.02 -23.14
CA THR A 60 7.31 -9.62 -23.07
C THR A 60 5.90 -9.52 -22.49
N LEU A 61 5.66 -8.53 -21.62
CA LEU A 61 4.32 -8.29 -21.07
C LEU A 61 3.32 -8.00 -22.20
N PRO A 62 2.06 -8.48 -22.09
CA PRO A 62 1.03 -8.19 -23.09
C PRO A 62 0.81 -6.67 -23.19
N GLU A 63 0.34 -6.20 -24.35
CA GLU A 63 0.06 -4.77 -24.57
C GLU A 63 -1.03 -4.23 -23.63
N TYR A 64 -2.00 -5.07 -23.27
CA TYR A 64 -3.14 -4.73 -22.44
C TYR A 64 -3.58 -5.92 -21.58
N GLY A 65 -4.33 -5.62 -20.53
CA GLY A 65 -5.13 -6.56 -19.79
C GLY A 65 -4.48 -7.16 -18.55
N LEU A 66 -3.16 -7.01 -18.38
CA LEU A 66 -2.40 -7.61 -17.28
C LEU A 66 -2.64 -6.88 -15.97
N PHE A 67 -2.68 -5.56 -15.97
CA PHE A 67 -2.69 -4.77 -14.75
C PHE A 67 -3.69 -3.62 -14.82
N TYR A 68 -4.65 -3.60 -13.90
CA TYR A 68 -5.61 -2.52 -13.74
C TYR A 68 -5.43 -1.83 -12.41
N VAL A 69 -5.58 -0.51 -12.41
CA VAL A 69 -5.66 0.28 -11.20
C VAL A 69 -7.02 0.94 -11.13
N LEU A 70 -7.68 0.83 -9.99
CA LEU A 70 -8.96 1.45 -9.67
C LEU A 70 -8.81 2.37 -8.46
N GLU A 71 -9.33 3.58 -8.55
CA GLU A 71 -9.41 4.52 -7.44
C GLU A 71 -10.85 4.96 -7.20
N GLN A 72 -11.20 5.06 -5.92
CA GLN A 72 -12.55 5.40 -5.48
C GLN A 72 -12.55 6.66 -4.61
N MET A 73 -13.55 7.50 -4.81
CA MET A 73 -13.99 8.56 -3.89
C MET A 73 -15.53 8.54 -3.79
N PRO A 74 -16.15 9.28 -2.84
CA PRO A 74 -17.60 9.42 -2.80
C PRO A 74 -18.19 9.86 -4.14
N GLY A 75 -19.06 9.02 -4.70
CA GLY A 75 -19.74 9.28 -5.97
C GLY A 75 -18.88 9.15 -7.24
N THR A 76 -17.58 8.86 -7.12
CA THR A 76 -16.66 8.77 -8.28
C THR A 76 -15.78 7.54 -8.19
N ILE A 77 -15.70 6.78 -9.29
CA ILE A 77 -14.69 5.73 -9.48
C ILE A 77 -14.00 5.97 -10.81
N VAL A 78 -12.67 5.77 -10.84
CA VAL A 78 -11.86 5.76 -12.05
C VAL A 78 -11.05 4.48 -12.04
N TYR A 79 -11.07 3.73 -13.14
CA TYR A 79 -10.13 2.62 -13.33
C TYR A 79 -9.62 2.58 -14.77
N GLN A 80 -8.36 2.21 -14.93
CA GLN A 80 -7.69 2.11 -16.22
C GLN A 80 -6.74 0.91 -16.24
N ASP A 81 -6.49 0.42 -17.46
CA ASP A 81 -5.42 -0.51 -17.74
C ASP A 81 -4.07 0.23 -17.68
N LEU A 82 -3.22 -0.18 -16.74
CA LEU A 82 -1.88 0.37 -16.55
C LEU A 82 -0.80 -0.66 -16.89
N THR A 83 -1.10 -1.64 -17.75
CA THR A 83 -0.11 -2.59 -18.26
C THR A 83 1.08 -1.88 -18.93
N TRP A 84 0.81 -0.81 -19.67
CA TRP A 84 1.85 0.04 -20.27
C TRP A 84 2.82 0.62 -19.23
N PHE A 85 2.34 0.88 -18.01
CA PHE A 85 3.17 1.44 -16.94
C PHE A 85 4.20 0.40 -16.49
N LEU A 86 3.77 -0.85 -16.31
CA LEU A 86 4.67 -1.96 -16.00
C LEU A 86 5.68 -2.21 -17.13
N GLN A 87 5.25 -2.13 -18.39
CA GLN A 87 6.17 -2.25 -19.54
C GLN A 87 7.24 -1.15 -19.55
N LYS A 88 6.84 0.09 -19.25
CA LYS A 88 7.73 1.24 -19.31
C LYS A 88 8.67 1.35 -18.11
N TYR A 89 8.17 1.07 -16.91
CA TYR A 89 8.86 1.37 -15.66
C TYR A 89 9.28 0.12 -14.88
N SER A 90 8.81 -1.07 -15.25
CA SER A 90 9.04 -2.37 -14.57
C SER A 90 8.38 -2.55 -13.19
N TYR A 91 7.69 -1.53 -12.67
CA TYR A 91 6.97 -1.60 -11.38
C TYR A 91 5.77 -0.63 -11.37
N PHE A 92 4.90 -0.77 -10.37
CA PHE A 92 3.88 0.22 -10.04
C PHE A 92 3.83 0.42 -8.52
N PRO A 93 4.13 1.63 -8.00
CA PRO A 93 4.10 1.89 -6.57
C PRO A 93 2.73 2.41 -6.11
N SER A 94 2.33 2.03 -4.89
CA SER A 94 1.13 2.53 -4.21
C SER A 94 1.47 2.97 -2.80
N TYR A 95 1.14 4.22 -2.44
CA TYR A 95 1.58 4.86 -1.20
C TYR A 95 0.60 5.91 -0.67
N ASN A 96 -0.71 5.60 -0.70
CA ASN A 96 -1.79 6.42 -0.16
C ASN A 96 -2.03 7.79 -0.83
N ILE A 97 -1.42 8.05 -1.98
CA ILE A 97 -1.67 9.25 -2.79
C ILE A 97 -2.28 8.79 -4.12
N PRO A 98 -3.43 9.36 -4.54
CA PRO A 98 -4.08 8.95 -5.77
C PRO A 98 -3.26 9.32 -7.01
N TYR A 99 -3.18 8.38 -7.95
CA TYR A 99 -2.54 8.46 -9.24
C TYR A 99 -3.40 9.19 -10.29
N PHE A 100 -4.71 8.90 -10.34
CA PHE A 100 -5.55 9.49 -11.39
C PHE A 100 -5.89 10.94 -11.07
N LYS A 101 -5.52 11.86 -11.98
CA LYS A 101 -5.75 13.30 -11.81
C LYS A 101 -7.14 13.66 -11.29
N LYS A 102 -8.19 13.07 -11.85
CA LYS A 102 -9.58 13.30 -11.43
C LYS A 102 -9.78 13.00 -9.94
N ILE A 103 -9.20 11.90 -9.44
CA ILE A 103 -9.27 11.50 -8.04
C ILE A 103 -8.43 12.44 -7.18
N THR A 104 -7.19 12.75 -7.60
CA THR A 104 -6.30 13.70 -6.91
C THR A 104 -6.95 15.08 -6.74
N ASP A 105 -7.68 15.56 -7.75
CA ASP A 105 -8.40 16.84 -7.72
C ASP A 105 -9.55 16.80 -6.70
N ILE A 106 -10.47 15.82 -6.80
CA ILE A 106 -11.68 15.79 -5.94
C ILE A 106 -11.40 15.38 -4.49
N SER A 107 -10.29 14.70 -4.23
CA SER A 107 -9.87 14.30 -2.88
C SER A 107 -9.10 15.40 -2.15
N GLY A 108 -8.78 16.52 -2.82
CA GLY A 108 -8.11 17.67 -2.23
C GLY A 108 -6.59 17.56 -2.10
N PHE A 109 -5.97 16.51 -2.65
CA PHE A 109 -4.51 16.32 -2.60
C PHE A 109 -3.75 17.43 -3.33
N VAL A 110 -4.31 18.02 -4.39
CA VAL A 110 -3.71 19.19 -5.06
C VAL A 110 -3.53 20.37 -4.10
N ASN A 111 -4.54 20.65 -3.27
CA ASN A 111 -4.47 21.75 -2.31
C ASN A 111 -3.55 21.41 -1.14
N GLN A 112 -3.56 20.16 -0.68
CA GLN A 112 -2.64 19.70 0.37
C GLN A 112 -1.18 19.76 -0.08
N GLY A 113 -0.88 19.39 -1.33
CA GLY A 113 0.47 19.52 -1.89
C GLY A 113 0.95 20.98 -1.96
N LYS A 114 0.06 21.93 -2.25
CA LYS A 114 0.40 23.37 -2.21
C LYS A 114 0.67 23.86 -0.78
N LYS A 115 -0.04 23.33 0.21
CA LYS A 115 0.03 23.77 1.62
C LYS A 115 1.16 23.12 2.40
N LEU A 116 1.37 21.82 2.21
CA LEU A 116 2.23 20.96 3.02
C LEU A 116 3.33 20.26 2.19
N GLY A 117 3.48 20.65 0.92
CA GLY A 117 4.58 20.22 0.06
C GLY A 117 4.47 18.79 -0.47
N ASP A 118 5.64 18.26 -0.85
CA ASP A 118 5.82 17.03 -1.61
C ASP A 118 5.22 15.77 -0.94
N TRP A 119 4.98 15.79 0.37
CA TRP A 119 4.39 14.67 1.11
C TRP A 119 3.02 14.23 0.54
N PHE A 120 2.27 15.17 -0.04
CA PHE A 120 0.94 14.93 -0.59
C PHE A 120 0.92 14.89 -2.13
N VAL A 121 2.08 14.85 -2.78
CA VAL A 121 2.18 14.88 -4.24
C VAL A 121 2.63 13.52 -4.77
N TRP A 122 1.85 12.95 -5.70
CA TRP A 122 2.16 11.67 -6.32
C TRP A 122 3.48 11.79 -7.09
N GLY A 123 4.38 10.83 -6.91
CA GLY A 123 5.73 10.86 -7.48
C GLY A 123 6.73 11.73 -6.72
N LYS A 124 6.35 12.42 -5.63
CA LYS A 124 7.27 13.27 -4.86
C LYS A 124 7.34 12.99 -3.36
N SER A 125 6.35 12.29 -2.81
CA SER A 125 6.39 11.89 -1.39
C SER A 125 7.64 11.05 -1.07
N PRO A 126 8.07 10.97 0.20
CA PRO A 126 9.21 10.14 0.60
C PRO A 126 9.15 8.71 0.05
N ARG A 127 8.00 8.04 0.19
CA ARG A 127 7.78 6.68 -0.32
C ARG A 127 7.91 6.61 -1.84
N ALA A 128 7.39 7.60 -2.56
CA ALA A 128 7.53 7.65 -4.02
C ALA A 128 9.00 7.74 -4.44
N LYS A 129 9.79 8.61 -3.79
CA LYS A 129 11.22 8.79 -4.06
C LYS A 129 12.04 7.55 -3.69
N ILE A 130 11.73 6.90 -2.56
CA ILE A 130 12.38 5.63 -2.17
C ILE A 130 12.07 4.53 -3.19
N PHE A 131 10.80 4.37 -3.62
CA PHE A 131 10.48 3.39 -4.65
C PHE A 131 11.16 3.70 -5.98
N GLU A 132 11.13 4.96 -6.43
CA GLU A 132 11.81 5.38 -7.67
C GLU A 132 13.31 5.05 -7.61
N ARG A 133 13.98 5.35 -6.48
CA ARG A 133 15.38 5.03 -6.26
C ARG A 133 15.62 3.52 -6.21
N ASP A 134 14.85 2.75 -5.46
CA ASP A 134 15.26 1.41 -5.02
C ASP A 134 14.54 0.24 -5.71
N HIS A 135 13.44 0.47 -6.44
CA HIS A 135 12.66 -0.63 -7.05
C HIS A 135 13.50 -1.56 -7.94
N HIS A 136 14.47 -1.01 -8.67
CA HIS A 136 15.34 -1.77 -9.57
C HIS A 136 16.29 -2.75 -8.84
N THR A 137 16.44 -2.60 -7.51
CA THR A 137 17.23 -3.52 -6.68
C THR A 137 16.47 -4.80 -6.32
N VAL A 138 15.16 -4.85 -6.60
CA VAL A 138 14.31 -6.01 -6.35
C VAL A 138 14.43 -7.01 -7.49
N THR A 139 15.15 -8.11 -7.23
CA THR A 139 15.39 -9.20 -8.20
C THR A 139 14.75 -10.52 -7.80
N ASP A 140 14.25 -10.63 -6.57
CA ASP A 140 13.66 -11.83 -5.98
C ASP A 140 12.76 -11.46 -4.78
N LEU A 141 12.21 -12.48 -4.10
CA LEU A 141 11.35 -12.26 -2.92
C LEU A 141 12.13 -11.76 -1.70
N ASP A 142 13.42 -12.08 -1.56
CA ASP A 142 14.23 -11.64 -0.42
C ASP A 142 14.49 -10.14 -0.52
N SER A 143 14.90 -9.67 -1.69
CA SER A 143 15.08 -8.25 -2.01
C SER A 143 13.76 -7.49 -2.00
N LEU A 144 12.64 -8.08 -2.45
CA LEU A 144 11.31 -7.48 -2.31
C LEU A 144 10.94 -7.33 -0.83
N THR A 145 11.15 -8.38 -0.02
CA THR A 145 10.91 -8.33 1.43
C THR A 145 11.73 -7.21 2.06
N LYS A 146 13.02 -7.12 1.73
CA LYS A 146 13.91 -6.08 2.22
C LYS A 146 13.41 -4.67 1.88
N LEU A 147 13.02 -4.40 0.63
CA LEU A 147 12.48 -3.10 0.23
C LEU A 147 11.16 -2.78 0.93
N MET A 148 10.25 -3.74 1.00
CA MET A 148 8.93 -3.52 1.62
C MET A 148 9.00 -3.37 3.15
N ARG A 149 10.08 -3.83 3.77
CA ARG A 149 10.39 -3.64 5.19
C ARG A 149 11.35 -2.48 5.44
N TYR A 150 11.72 -1.74 4.42
CA TYR A 150 12.74 -0.70 4.52
C TYR A 150 12.28 0.47 5.39
N ASN A 151 13.08 0.76 6.41
CA ASN A 151 13.06 1.99 7.17
C ASN A 151 14.46 2.29 7.71
N ASN A 152 15.09 3.35 7.21
CA ASN A 152 16.38 3.84 7.67
C ASN A 152 16.32 5.36 7.90
N TYR A 153 15.23 5.80 8.53
CA TYR A 153 14.80 7.20 8.53
C TYR A 153 15.82 8.22 9.05
N THR A 154 16.77 7.81 9.90
CA THR A 154 17.80 8.71 10.43
C THR A 154 18.93 8.99 9.43
N GLN A 155 19.10 8.14 8.42
CA GLN A 155 20.18 8.23 7.42
C GLN A 155 19.66 8.46 5.99
N ASP A 156 18.43 8.05 5.68
CA ASP A 156 17.87 8.22 4.33
C ASP A 156 17.54 9.70 4.05
N GLU A 157 18.05 10.21 2.93
CA GLU A 157 17.83 11.59 2.50
C GLU A 157 16.35 11.91 2.27
N PHE A 158 15.55 10.93 1.81
CA PHE A 158 14.12 11.12 1.56
C PHE A 158 13.29 11.08 2.84
N SER A 159 13.87 10.66 3.96
CA SER A 159 13.22 10.70 5.26
C SER A 159 13.38 12.04 5.99
N ARG A 160 14.17 12.97 5.42
CA ARG A 160 14.38 14.32 5.98
C ARG A 160 13.12 15.17 5.84
N CYS A 161 12.87 16.01 6.84
CA CYS A 161 11.79 17.00 6.84
C CYS A 161 12.23 18.32 7.47
N ASN A 162 11.41 19.37 7.31
CA ASN A 162 11.59 20.62 8.04
C ASN A 162 11.01 20.49 9.46
N CYS A 163 11.66 19.64 10.25
CA CYS A 163 11.20 19.12 11.53
C CYS A 163 12.37 19.06 12.52
N ASN A 164 12.09 18.84 13.81
CA ASN A 164 13.12 18.59 14.81
C ASN A 164 12.76 17.33 15.63
N PRO A 165 13.55 16.24 15.56
CA PRO A 165 14.76 16.07 14.74
C PRO A 165 14.49 16.16 13.22
N PRO A 166 15.49 16.41 12.36
CA PRO A 166 15.31 16.74 10.93
C PRO A 166 15.01 15.51 10.06
N TYR A 167 14.24 14.56 10.58
CA TYR A 167 13.79 13.35 9.92
C TYR A 167 12.48 12.86 10.54
N SER A 168 11.78 12.00 9.81
CA SER A 168 10.59 11.31 10.32
C SER A 168 10.63 9.82 10.00
N ALA A 169 10.36 8.99 11.01
CA ALA A 169 10.20 7.55 10.88
C ALA A 169 8.93 7.13 10.11
N GLU A 170 8.00 8.07 9.82
CA GLU A 170 6.87 7.89 8.92
C GLU A 170 7.27 8.04 7.44
N ALA A 171 8.44 8.65 7.16
CA ALA A 171 8.95 8.91 5.83
C ALA A 171 9.74 7.72 5.25
N ALA A 172 9.17 6.52 5.32
CA ALA A 172 9.79 5.27 4.87
C ALA A 172 8.75 4.33 4.23
N VAL A 173 9.20 3.26 3.55
CA VAL A 173 8.28 2.25 2.99
C VAL A 173 7.51 1.55 4.12
N SER A 174 8.22 1.14 5.17
CA SER A 174 7.66 0.53 6.37
C SER A 174 7.72 1.49 7.56
N ALA A 175 6.74 2.38 7.67
CA ALA A 175 6.68 3.44 8.69
C ALA A 175 6.80 2.93 10.15
N ARG A 176 7.41 3.75 11.00
CA ARG A 176 7.66 3.52 12.44
C ARG A 176 7.44 4.78 13.29
N GLY A 177 6.23 5.35 13.25
CA GLY A 177 5.91 6.58 13.98
C GLY A 177 6.11 6.51 15.49
N ASP A 178 6.20 5.30 16.06
CA ASP A 178 6.57 5.07 17.46
C ASP A 178 8.01 5.46 17.81
N LEU A 179 8.89 5.56 16.80
CA LEU A 179 10.31 5.93 16.95
C LEU A 179 10.57 7.44 16.84
N ASN A 180 9.56 8.20 16.45
CA ASN A 180 9.64 9.66 16.42
C ASN A 180 9.57 10.20 17.86
N PRO A 181 10.43 11.15 18.28
CA PRO A 181 10.32 11.72 19.62
C PRO A 181 8.97 12.41 19.85
N ALA A 182 8.33 12.14 21.00
CA ALA A 182 7.05 12.73 21.39
C ALA A 182 7.10 14.27 21.54
N ASN A 183 8.27 14.81 21.88
CA ASN A 183 8.54 16.24 21.98
C ASN A 183 9.08 16.85 20.67
N GLY A 184 9.13 16.08 19.58
CA GLY A 184 9.58 16.56 18.28
C GLY A 184 8.58 17.51 17.63
N THR A 185 9.08 18.35 16.72
CA THR A 185 8.26 19.22 15.87
C THR A 185 8.19 18.65 14.47
N TYR A 186 6.98 18.59 13.89
CA TYR A 186 6.73 18.02 12.57
C TYR A 186 5.80 18.93 11.78
N GLU A 187 5.84 18.84 10.44
CA GLU A 187 5.08 19.72 9.54
C GLU A 187 3.57 19.47 9.62
N PHE A 188 3.16 18.25 10.00
CA PHE A 188 1.79 17.91 10.34
C PHE A 188 1.74 16.69 11.28
N PRO A 189 0.63 16.46 12.02
CA PRO A 189 0.58 15.45 13.08
C PRO A 189 0.93 14.01 12.63
N GLY A 190 0.46 13.59 11.46
CA GLY A 190 0.69 12.25 10.93
C GLY A 190 2.13 11.98 10.46
N GLN A 191 3.00 12.99 10.46
CA GLN A 191 4.44 12.84 10.20
C GLN A 191 5.21 12.57 11.50
N GLY A 192 4.62 12.80 12.67
CA GLY A 192 5.30 12.85 13.96
C GLY A 192 5.23 11.58 14.79
N HIS A 193 5.29 11.74 16.11
CA HIS A 193 5.12 10.64 17.07
C HIS A 193 3.68 10.14 17.10
N VAL A 194 3.47 8.91 16.64
CA VAL A 194 2.14 8.31 16.52
C VAL A 194 2.19 6.83 16.88
N ASN A 195 1.11 6.32 17.50
CA ASN A 195 0.90 4.87 17.62
C ASN A 195 0.38 4.31 16.28
N HIS A 196 1.24 4.36 15.26
CA HIS A 196 0.96 3.97 13.89
C HIS A 196 2.26 3.56 13.19
N GLY A 197 2.14 2.68 12.20
CA GLY A 197 3.25 2.20 11.40
C GLY A 197 2.83 1.05 10.50
N ALA A 198 3.77 0.51 9.74
CA ALA A 198 3.53 -0.72 9.00
C ALA A 198 3.54 -1.91 9.96
N LEU A 199 2.52 -2.76 9.91
CA LEU A 199 2.34 -3.87 10.87
C LEU A 199 2.57 -5.25 10.27
N ASP A 200 2.85 -5.33 8.97
CA ASP A 200 3.15 -6.60 8.30
C ASP A 200 3.87 -6.38 6.96
N TYR A 201 4.18 -7.49 6.31
CA TYR A 201 4.46 -7.59 4.88
C TYR A 201 3.83 -8.86 4.35
N LYS A 202 3.31 -8.80 3.12
CA LYS A 202 2.89 -9.95 2.34
C LYS A 202 3.44 -9.82 0.93
N GLY A 203 4.08 -10.86 0.41
CA GLY A 203 4.64 -10.88 -0.94
C GLY A 203 4.37 -12.21 -1.62
N THR A 204 4.13 -12.18 -2.93
CA THR A 204 3.99 -13.40 -3.74
C THR A 204 4.65 -13.18 -5.09
N ASN A 205 4.93 -14.26 -5.79
CA ASN A 205 5.40 -14.23 -7.17
C ASN A 205 4.59 -15.23 -8.00
N VAL A 206 4.87 -15.32 -9.30
CA VAL A 206 4.15 -16.22 -10.22
C VAL A 206 4.17 -17.69 -9.78
N ASN A 207 5.25 -18.15 -9.14
CA ASN A 207 5.38 -19.55 -8.71
C ASN A 207 4.56 -19.82 -7.45
N MET A 208 4.61 -18.90 -6.48
CA MET A 208 3.83 -18.99 -5.24
C MET A 208 2.34 -18.83 -5.51
N MET A 209 1.95 -17.84 -6.33
CA MET A 209 0.53 -17.59 -6.63
C MET A 209 -0.14 -18.82 -7.22
N LYS A 210 0.50 -19.54 -8.16
CA LYS A 210 -0.06 -20.77 -8.75
C LYS A 210 -0.36 -21.88 -7.73
N LYS A 211 0.23 -21.80 -6.55
CA LYS A 211 0.03 -22.71 -5.41
C LYS A 211 -0.80 -22.06 -4.29
N LEU A 212 -1.33 -20.86 -4.52
CA LEU A 212 -1.98 -20.01 -3.53
C LEU A 212 -1.09 -19.71 -2.30
N GLU A 213 0.22 -19.58 -2.50
CA GLU A 213 1.22 -19.31 -1.47
C GLU A 213 1.63 -17.82 -1.46
N PHE A 214 2.15 -17.37 -0.32
CA PHE A 214 2.77 -16.05 -0.17
C PHE A 214 3.76 -16.04 1.01
N ARG A 215 4.74 -15.15 0.94
CA ARG A 215 5.61 -14.79 2.06
C ARG A 215 4.90 -13.81 2.97
N ALA A 216 5.00 -14.00 4.28
CA ALA A 216 4.48 -13.10 5.29
C ALA A 216 5.53 -12.74 6.33
N GLN A 217 5.47 -11.52 6.85
CA GLN A 217 6.16 -11.11 8.08
C GLN A 217 5.21 -10.28 8.93
N GLY A 218 5.03 -10.65 10.20
CA GLY A 218 4.17 -9.92 11.14
C GLY A 218 4.94 -8.89 11.97
N GLY A 219 4.26 -7.79 12.32
CA GLY A 219 4.75 -6.74 13.20
C GLY A 219 5.42 -5.55 12.49
N PRO A 220 5.80 -4.51 13.26
CA PRO A 220 6.65 -3.43 12.79
C PRO A 220 8.00 -3.91 12.24
N THR A 221 8.55 -3.20 11.26
CA THR A 221 9.90 -3.54 10.75
C THR A 221 10.97 -3.41 11.83
N TRP A 222 11.98 -4.26 11.76
CA TRP A 222 13.13 -4.31 12.67
C TRP A 222 14.39 -4.70 11.89
N GLY A 223 15.56 -4.38 12.43
CA GLY A 223 16.86 -4.59 11.77
C GLY A 223 17.65 -3.28 11.69
N THR A 224 17.39 -2.48 10.66
CA THR A 224 17.91 -1.09 10.55
C THR A 224 17.33 -0.16 11.62
N VAL A 225 16.19 -0.55 12.20
CA VAL A 225 15.54 0.09 13.34
C VAL A 225 15.32 -0.95 14.45
N PRO A 226 15.24 -0.56 15.74
CA PRO A 226 15.04 -1.51 16.82
C PRO A 226 13.67 -2.21 16.72
N PRO A 227 13.53 -3.47 17.17
CA PRO A 227 12.22 -4.11 17.26
C PRO A 227 11.27 -3.31 18.15
N PHE A 228 9.99 -3.28 17.79
CA PHE A 228 8.98 -2.63 18.60
C PHE A 228 8.73 -3.45 19.88
N ARG A 229 8.60 -2.76 21.02
CA ARG A 229 8.29 -3.36 22.31
C ARG A 229 7.23 -2.56 23.06
N TRP A 230 6.14 -3.20 23.45
CA TRP A 230 5.06 -2.55 24.21
C TRP A 230 5.58 -1.99 25.53
N SER A 231 6.31 -2.78 26.32
CA SER A 231 6.80 -2.40 27.66
C SER A 231 7.67 -1.14 27.69
N THR A 232 8.31 -0.78 26.57
CA THR A 232 9.14 0.43 26.43
C THR A 232 8.45 1.56 25.68
N PHE A 233 7.28 1.32 25.08
CA PHE A 233 6.53 2.33 24.35
C PHE A 233 5.74 3.23 25.33
N ASP A 234 5.70 4.53 25.06
CA ASP A 234 5.07 5.54 25.94
C ASP A 234 3.53 5.47 25.94
N PHE A 235 2.94 4.63 25.09
CA PHE A 235 1.50 4.34 25.07
C PHE A 235 1.13 3.03 25.77
N LYS A 236 2.09 2.31 26.38
CA LYS A 236 1.84 1.00 27.00
C LYS A 236 0.66 0.98 27.99
N ASP A 237 0.55 2.03 28.80
CA ASP A 237 -0.51 2.15 29.82
C ASP A 237 -1.77 2.85 29.27
N LYS A 238 -1.71 3.35 28.03
CA LYS A 238 -2.81 4.08 27.35
C LYS A 238 -3.60 3.19 26.40
N VAL A 239 -2.98 2.12 25.89
CA VAL A 239 -3.56 1.26 24.85
C VAL A 239 -3.57 -0.19 25.33
N LYS A 240 -4.76 -0.80 25.38
CA LYS A 240 -4.88 -2.22 25.67
C LYS A 240 -4.34 -3.05 24.49
N HIS A 241 -3.45 -3.99 24.79
CA HIS A 241 -2.80 -4.86 23.81
C HIS A 241 -2.78 -6.32 24.33
N ILE A 242 -3.91 -6.74 24.90
CA ILE A 242 -4.08 -8.10 25.46
C ILE A 242 -3.90 -9.13 24.36
N GLY A 243 -3.02 -10.12 24.59
CA GLY A 243 -2.72 -11.18 23.64
C GLY A 243 -1.62 -10.83 22.63
N HIS A 244 -1.12 -9.59 22.61
CA HIS A 244 0.07 -9.25 21.84
C HIS A 244 1.33 -9.75 22.56
N PRO A 245 2.37 -10.18 21.82
CA PRO A 245 3.71 -10.32 22.39
C PRO A 245 4.20 -8.94 22.86
N ASP A 246 5.04 -8.91 23.90
CA ASP A 246 5.70 -7.67 24.31
C ASP A 246 6.62 -7.15 23.21
N GLU A 247 7.51 -8.01 22.70
CA GLU A 247 8.45 -7.71 21.63
C GLU A 247 7.99 -8.27 20.28
N TRP A 248 7.97 -7.40 19.27
CA TRP A 248 7.59 -7.74 17.89
C TRP A 248 8.85 -7.88 17.04
N LYS A 249 9.45 -9.07 17.09
CA LYS A 249 10.66 -9.44 16.35
C LYS A 249 10.47 -10.76 15.60
N PHE A 250 9.37 -10.85 14.85
CA PHE A 250 9.07 -12.03 14.04
C PHE A 250 9.91 -12.04 12.77
N ASP A 251 10.46 -13.21 12.44
CA ASP A 251 11.03 -13.46 11.12
C ASP A 251 9.92 -13.66 10.08
N TRP A 252 10.27 -13.57 8.80
CA TRP A 252 9.35 -13.91 7.72
C TRP A 252 9.22 -15.43 7.57
N PHE A 253 8.12 -15.86 6.97
CA PHE A 253 7.92 -17.25 6.57
C PHE A 253 7.17 -17.31 5.24
N ASP A 254 7.40 -18.39 4.49
CA ASP A 254 6.62 -18.71 3.30
C ASP A 254 5.45 -19.61 3.71
N LEU A 255 4.22 -19.11 3.52
CA LEU A 255 3.01 -19.90 3.78
C LEU A 255 2.93 -21.02 2.73
N LYS A 256 2.81 -22.25 3.21
CA LYS A 256 2.60 -23.44 2.40
C LYS A 256 1.34 -24.14 2.87
N TRP A 257 0.57 -24.67 1.93
CA TRP A 257 -0.60 -25.48 2.26
C TRP A 257 -0.17 -26.87 2.75
N GLU A 258 -0.92 -27.41 3.71
CA GLU A 258 -0.75 -28.80 4.15
C GLU A 258 -1.26 -29.80 3.09
N THR A 259 -2.11 -29.33 2.17
CA THR A 259 -2.69 -30.12 1.07
C THR A 259 -2.29 -29.53 -0.28
N ASP A 260 -2.33 -30.37 -1.32
CA ASP A 260 -2.09 -29.90 -2.69
C ASP A 260 -3.22 -28.97 -3.15
N VAL A 261 -2.86 -27.72 -3.48
CA VAL A 261 -3.79 -26.71 -4.00
C VAL A 261 -3.40 -26.35 -5.43
N LYS A 262 -4.39 -26.26 -6.33
CA LYS A 262 -4.22 -25.80 -7.72
C LYS A 262 -5.06 -24.55 -7.93
N ALA A 263 -4.41 -23.46 -8.36
CA ALA A 263 -5.06 -22.22 -8.77
C ALA A 263 -5.67 -22.33 -10.18
#